data_AF-A0A800JBB4-F1
#
_entry.id   AF-A0A800JBB4-F1
#
_cell.length_a   1.000
_cell.length_b   1.000
_cell.length_c   1.000
_cell.angle_alpha   90.00
_cell.angle_beta   90.00
_cell.angle_gamma   90.00
#
_symmetry.space_group_name_H-M   'P 1'
#
loop_
_entity.id
_entity.type
_entity.pdbx_description
1 polymer ?
#
loop_
_entity_poly.entity_id
_entity_poly.type
_entity_poly.pdbx_seq_one_letter_code
_entity_poly.pdbx_strand_id
1 'polypeptide(L)'
;ECAREQGKFEEIHRILYSRQKAQDKEELKNYAREIKVKYPVKFDECLDNEKYRGLVDQDMKDGANLGITGTPGFFVGLFNPKSGEIQGEVLSGAQPYDAFQQALEKYLSQN
;
A
#
# COMPACT_ATOMS: atom_id res chain seq x y z
N GLU A 1 -4.53 -1.52 7.12
CA GLU A 1 -5.00 -2.78 7.73
C GLU A 1 -6.26 -2.69 8.60
N CYS A 2 -6.35 -1.86 9.65
CA CYS A 2 -7.58 -1.79 10.47
C CYS A 2 -8.87 -1.49 9.67
N ALA A 3 -8.79 -0.63 8.64
CA ALA A 3 -9.90 -0.41 7.71
C ALA A 3 -10.09 -1.59 6.73
N ARG A 4 -9.01 -2.25 6.30
CA ARG A 4 -9.03 -3.42 5.40
C ARG A 4 -9.81 -4.56 6.03
N GLU A 5 -9.61 -4.83 7.33
CA GLU A 5 -10.38 -5.82 8.08
C GLU A 5 -11.90 -5.61 8.00
N GLN A 6 -12.31 -4.37 7.76
CA GLN A 6 -13.72 -3.97 7.68
C GLN A 6 -14.18 -3.71 6.25
N GLY A 7 -13.37 -4.08 5.24
CA GLY A 7 -13.66 -3.90 3.82
C GLY A 7 -13.56 -2.46 3.34
N LYS A 8 -12.80 -1.61 4.03
CA LYS A 8 -12.70 -0.15 3.81
C LYS A 8 -11.28 0.34 3.47
N PHE A 9 -10.47 -0.54 2.87
CA PHE A 9 -9.08 -0.20 2.54
C PHE A 9 -8.98 0.91 1.50
N GLU A 10 -9.70 0.80 0.39
CA GLU A 10 -9.62 1.76 -0.71
C GLU A 10 -10.10 3.15 -0.30
N GLU A 11 -11.16 3.22 0.51
CA GLU A 11 -11.69 4.49 1.00
C GLU A 11 -10.75 5.18 1.97
N ILE A 12 -10.18 4.45 2.95
CA ILE A 12 -9.19 5.07 3.85
C ILE A 12 -7.94 5.50 3.07
N HIS A 13 -7.46 4.66 2.15
CA HIS A 13 -6.27 4.93 1.34
C HIS A 13 -6.43 6.22 0.54
N ARG A 14 -7.59 6.42 -0.12
CA ARG A 14 -7.90 7.63 -0.87
C ARG A 14 -7.90 8.88 0.00
N ILE A 15 -8.51 8.81 1.20
CA ILE A 15 -8.51 9.95 2.13
C ILE A 15 -7.08 10.31 2.53
N LEU A 16 -6.28 9.33 2.94
CA LEU A 16 -4.91 9.56 3.37
C LEU A 16 -4.04 10.15 2.26
N TYR A 17 -4.18 9.66 1.02
CA TYR A 17 -3.48 10.24 -0.13
C TYR A 17 -3.84 11.71 -0.37
N SER A 18 -5.11 12.08 -0.17
CA SER A 18 -5.56 13.47 -0.32
C SER A 18 -5.22 14.37 0.88
N ARG A 19 -5.01 13.78 2.08
CA ARG A 19 -4.79 14.48 3.35
C ARG A 19 -3.46 14.08 3.99
N GLN A 20 -2.34 14.41 3.32
CA GLN A 20 -1.00 13.98 3.74
C GLN A 20 -0.51 14.61 5.07
N LYS A 21 -1.06 15.76 5.47
CA LYS A 21 -0.61 16.50 6.67
C LYS A 21 -1.29 16.09 7.98
N ALA A 22 -2.47 15.48 7.90
CA ALA A 22 -3.34 15.19 9.04
C ALA A 22 -3.56 13.69 9.13
N GLN A 23 -2.59 12.96 9.66
CA GLN A 23 -2.59 11.49 9.76
C GLN A 23 -2.12 10.99 11.13
N ASP A 24 -2.24 11.83 12.15
CA ASP A 24 -2.10 11.34 13.52
C ASP A 24 -3.24 10.39 13.89
N LYS A 25 -3.10 9.73 15.02
CA LYS A 25 -4.01 8.68 15.47
C LYS A 25 -5.46 9.17 15.60
N GLU A 26 -5.68 10.42 16.02
CA GLU A 26 -7.01 10.97 16.19
C GLU A 26 -7.68 11.19 14.83
N GLU A 27 -6.94 11.79 13.89
CA GLU A 27 -7.40 11.99 12.52
C GLU A 27 -7.71 10.66 11.82
N LEU A 28 -6.86 9.64 12.00
CA LEU A 28 -7.12 8.30 11.45
C LEU A 28 -8.45 7.71 11.95
N LYS A 29 -8.78 7.90 13.23
CA LYS A 29 -10.07 7.45 13.79
C LYS A 29 -11.23 8.28 13.26
N ASN A 30 -11.04 9.59 13.05
CA ASN A 30 -12.05 10.45 12.43
C ASN A 30 -12.34 10.05 10.99
N TYR A 31 -11.31 9.77 10.20
CA TYR A 31 -11.46 9.28 8.83
C TYR A 31 -12.13 7.91 8.76
N ALA A 32 -11.87 7.02 9.72
CA ALA A 32 -12.58 5.75 9.81
C ALA A 32 -14.09 5.94 9.98
N ARG A 33 -14.51 6.95 10.74
CA ARG A 33 -15.93 7.32 10.91
C ARG A 33 -16.48 7.98 9.64
N GLU A 34 -15.71 8.84 8.99
CA GLU A 34 -16.07 9.49 7.71
C GLU A 34 -16.36 8.44 6.60
N ILE A 35 -15.52 7.41 6.49
CA ILE A 35 -15.71 6.32 5.51
C ILE A 35 -16.70 5.25 5.98
N LYS A 36 -17.30 5.45 7.15
CA LYS A 36 -18.31 4.57 7.76
C LYS A 36 -17.83 3.13 7.88
N VAL A 37 -16.69 2.93 8.56
CA VAL A 37 -16.28 1.58 8.97
C VAL A 37 -17.40 0.91 9.77
N LYS A 38 -17.58 -0.39 9.59
CA LYS A 38 -18.71 -1.15 10.15
C LYS A 38 -18.73 -1.16 11.69
N TYR A 39 -17.55 -1.17 12.30
CA TYR A 39 -17.33 -1.27 13.74
C TYR A 39 -16.27 -0.25 14.19
N PRO A 40 -16.67 1.00 14.50
CA PRO A 40 -15.73 2.05 14.90
C PRO A 40 -14.92 1.71 16.15
N VAL A 41 -15.54 1.10 17.17
CA VAL A 41 -14.84 0.69 18.39
C VAL A 41 -13.73 -0.33 18.09
N LYS A 42 -14.00 -1.31 17.21
CA LYS A 42 -12.98 -2.29 16.78
C LYS A 42 -11.86 -1.64 15.97
N PHE A 43 -12.17 -0.59 15.20
CA PHE A 43 -11.15 0.18 14.51
C PHE A 43 -10.24 0.89 15.51
N ASP A 44 -10.83 1.56 16.50
CA ASP A 44 -10.10 2.28 17.53
C ASP A 44 -9.18 1.34 18.31
N GLU A 45 -9.68 0.17 18.76
CA GLU A 45 -8.88 -0.86 19.42
C GLU A 45 -7.76 -1.42 18.55
N CYS A 46 -8.03 -1.66 17.26
CA CYS A 46 -7.03 -2.13 16.30
C CYS A 46 -5.87 -1.14 16.15
N LEU A 47 -6.21 0.15 16.01
CA LEU A 47 -5.23 1.22 15.88
C LEU A 47 -4.53 1.49 17.22
N ASP A 48 -5.25 1.38 18.33
CA ASP A 48 -4.72 1.67 19.66
C ASP A 48 -3.69 0.67 20.13
N ASN A 49 -3.94 -0.61 19.86
CA ASN A 49 -3.03 -1.71 20.18
C ASN A 49 -1.97 -1.95 19.10
N GLU A 50 -1.91 -1.09 18.07
CA GLU A 50 -1.05 -1.25 16.91
C GLU A 50 -1.08 -2.67 16.32
N LYS A 51 -2.27 -3.26 16.21
CA LYS A 51 -2.47 -4.70 15.89
C LYS A 51 -1.68 -5.19 14.66
N TYR A 52 -1.44 -4.33 13.67
CA TYR A 52 -0.72 -4.66 12.44
C TYR A 52 0.69 -4.08 12.35
N ARG A 53 1.25 -3.53 13.44
CA ARG A 53 2.61 -2.96 13.45
C ARG A 53 3.63 -3.94 12.89
N GLY A 54 3.59 -5.19 13.38
CA GLY A 54 4.51 -6.23 12.91
C GLY A 54 4.38 -6.56 11.43
N LEU A 55 3.18 -6.53 10.86
CA LEU A 55 2.98 -6.72 9.41
C LEU A 55 3.55 -5.53 8.62
N VAL A 56 3.26 -4.30 9.05
CA VAL A 56 3.81 -3.09 8.42
C VAL A 56 5.34 -3.09 8.46
N ASP A 57 5.94 -3.44 9.59
CA ASP A 57 7.39 -3.50 9.73
C ASP A 57 8.02 -4.60 8.86
N GLN A 58 7.30 -5.71 8.64
CA GLN A 58 7.73 -6.78 7.74
C GLN A 58 7.66 -6.31 6.28
N ASP A 59 6.54 -5.73 5.85
CA ASP A 59 6.35 -5.20 4.49
C ASP A 59 7.43 -4.15 4.15
N MET A 60 7.76 -3.28 5.12
CA MET A 60 8.84 -2.28 4.96
C MET A 60 10.21 -2.92 4.77
N LYS A 61 10.52 -4.00 5.50
CA LYS A 61 11.79 -4.75 5.34
C LYS A 61 11.85 -5.47 4.00
N ASP A 62 10.75 -6.10 3.59
CA ASP A 62 10.68 -6.82 2.32
C ASP A 62 10.89 -5.88 1.14
N GLY A 63 10.25 -4.70 1.15
CA GLY A 63 10.49 -3.66 0.16
C GLY A 63 11.97 -3.21 0.11
N ALA A 64 12.58 -2.98 1.27
CA ALA A 64 13.99 -2.57 1.36
C ALA A 64 14.95 -3.64 0.83
N ASN A 65 14.72 -4.91 1.19
CA ASN A 65 15.52 -6.05 0.73
C ASN A 65 15.44 -6.24 -0.79
N LEU A 66 14.31 -5.87 -1.38
CA LEU A 66 14.07 -5.89 -2.82
C LEU A 66 14.54 -4.61 -3.54
N GLY A 67 15.22 -3.70 -2.85
CA GLY A 67 15.87 -2.52 -3.43
C GLY A 67 15.04 -1.23 -3.44
N ILE A 68 13.87 -1.20 -2.80
CA ILE A 68 13.11 0.03 -2.60
C ILE A 68 13.77 0.85 -1.49
N THR A 69 14.29 2.02 -1.84
CA THR A 69 15.02 2.91 -0.92
C THR A 69 14.25 4.18 -0.57
N GLY A 70 13.09 4.40 -1.18
CA GLY A 70 12.25 5.57 -0.97
C GLY A 70 10.90 5.45 -1.69
N THR A 71 10.05 6.46 -1.51
CA THR A 71 8.71 6.49 -2.12
C THR A 71 8.56 7.66 -3.11
N PRO A 72 7.77 7.47 -4.18
CA PRO A 72 7.20 6.19 -4.61
C PRO A 72 8.26 5.27 -5.23
N GLY A 73 8.06 3.96 -5.13
CA GLY A 73 8.91 2.93 -5.73
C GLY A 73 8.06 1.71 -6.11
N PHE A 74 8.33 1.11 -7.25
CA PHE A 74 7.46 0.11 -7.88
C PHE A 74 8.25 -1.12 -8.35
N PHE A 75 7.60 -2.28 -8.32
CA PHE A 75 8.02 -3.46 -9.07
C PHE A 75 7.11 -3.60 -10.29
N VAL A 76 7.67 -3.64 -11.50
CA VAL A 76 6.92 -3.83 -12.74
C VAL A 76 7.42 -5.10 -13.42
N GLY A 77 6.52 -6.03 -13.71
CA GLY A 77 6.88 -7.33 -14.26
C GLY A 77 5.72 -8.32 -14.33
N LEU A 78 6.04 -9.59 -14.54
CA LEU A 78 5.08 -10.69 -14.60
C LEU A 78 4.93 -11.35 -13.23
N PHE A 79 3.70 -11.43 -12.73
CA PHE A 79 3.37 -12.12 -11.49
C PHE A 79 3.10 -13.61 -11.74
N ASN A 80 3.81 -14.48 -11.04
CA ASN A 80 3.55 -15.91 -11.04
C ASN A 80 2.63 -16.27 -9.85
N PRO A 81 1.36 -16.63 -10.07
CA PRO A 81 0.45 -16.95 -8.97
C PRO A 81 0.78 -18.25 -8.24
N LYS A 82 1.65 -19.11 -8.80
CA LYS A 82 2.08 -20.37 -8.15
C LYS A 82 3.24 -20.16 -7.19
N SER A 83 4.25 -19.38 -7.59
CA SER A 83 5.40 -19.09 -6.72
C SER A 83 5.21 -17.83 -5.86
N GLY A 84 4.31 -16.93 -6.25
CA GLY A 84 4.14 -15.63 -5.61
C GLY A 84 5.21 -14.61 -6.01
N GLU A 85 6.05 -14.93 -6.99
CA GLU A 85 7.19 -14.09 -7.39
C GLU A 85 6.83 -13.16 -8.55
N ILE A 86 7.52 -12.03 -8.62
CA ILE A 86 7.49 -11.11 -9.76
C ILE A 86 8.81 -11.25 -10.52
N GLN A 87 8.74 -11.67 -11.78
CA GLN A 87 9.86 -11.52 -12.71
C GLN A 87 9.77 -10.14 -13.34
N GLY A 88 10.60 -9.21 -12.88
CA GLY A 88 10.41 -7.80 -13.18
C GLY A 88 11.64 -6.93 -12.94
N GLU A 89 11.41 -5.63 -12.96
CA GLU A 89 12.38 -4.59 -12.62
C GLU A 89 11.82 -3.61 -11.61
N VAL A 90 12.72 -2.92 -10.89
CA VAL A 90 12.37 -1.82 -10.00
C VAL A 90 12.30 -0.54 -10.80
N LEU A 91 11.17 0.15 -10.70
CA LEU A 91 10.97 1.49 -11.23
C LEU A 91 10.96 2.47 -10.04
N SER A 92 12.07 3.20 -9.88
CA SER A 92 12.32 4.04 -8.69
C SER A 92 11.88 5.49 -8.88
N GLY A 93 11.22 6.06 -7.87
CA GLY A 93 10.82 7.45 -7.82
C GLY A 93 9.50 7.74 -8.53
N ALA A 94 9.12 9.02 -8.52
CA ALA A 94 7.96 9.50 -9.24
C ALA A 94 8.27 9.50 -10.74
N GLN A 95 7.79 8.49 -11.45
CA GLN A 95 8.03 8.32 -12.88
C GLN A 95 6.81 8.77 -13.70
N PRO A 96 7.02 9.27 -14.93
CA PRO A 96 5.93 9.64 -15.83
C PRO A 96 5.21 8.41 -16.37
N TYR A 97 3.99 8.61 -16.89
CA TYR A 97 3.18 7.57 -17.51
C TYR A 97 3.96 6.73 -18.54
N ASP A 98 4.71 7.39 -19.42
CA ASP A 98 5.47 6.73 -20.49
C ASP A 98 6.50 5.72 -19.97
N ALA A 99 7.10 5.97 -18.80
CA ALA A 99 8.04 5.04 -18.19
C ALA A 99 7.35 3.75 -17.73
N PHE A 100 6.13 3.87 -17.17
CA PHE A 100 5.32 2.71 -16.83
C PHE A 100 4.86 1.96 -18.08
N GLN A 101 4.42 2.68 -19.12
CA GLN A 101 3.99 2.07 -20.37
C GLN A 101 5.12 1.23 -20.99
N GLN A 102 6.33 1.78 -21.10
CA GLN A 102 7.48 1.08 -21.65
C GLN A 102 7.85 -0.17 -20.84
N ALA A 103 7.85 -0.08 -19.50
CA ALA A 103 8.12 -1.22 -18.65
C ALA A 103 7.06 -2.32 -18.81
N LEU A 104 5.78 -1.95 -18.83
CA LEU A 104 4.68 -2.91 -19.03
C LEU A 104 4.76 -3.59 -20.41
N GLU A 105 4.94 -2.82 -21.48
CA GLU A 105 5.07 -3.35 -22.84
C GLU A 105 6.24 -4.34 -22.96
N LYS A 106 7.40 -4.00 -22.36
CA LYS A 106 8.58 -4.88 -22.33
C LYS A 106 8.27 -6.26 -21.74
N TYR A 107 7.49 -6.35 -20.66
CA TYR A 107 7.18 -7.63 -20.01
C TYR A 107 5.98 -8.34 -20.64
N LEU A 108 5.06 -7.61 -21.27
CA LEU A 108 3.93 -8.21 -22.00
C LEU A 108 4.34 -8.78 -23.35
N SER A 109 5.34 -8.21 -24.03
CA SER A 109 5.80 -8.67 -25.35
C SER A 109 6.70 -9.92 -25.29
N GLN A 110 7.07 -10.38 -24.10
CA GLN A 110 7.93 -11.55 -23.89
C GLN A 110 7.14 -12.87 -23.74
N ASN A 111 5.80 -12.81 -23.85
CA ASN A 111 4.90 -13.96 -23.83
C ASN A 111 4.46 -14.38 -25.23
#